data_AF-A0A1I4UBE1-F1
#
_entry.id   AF-A0A1I4UBE1-F1
#
_cell.length_a   1.000
_cell.length_b   1.000
_cell.length_c   1.000
_cell.angle_alpha   90.00
_cell.angle_beta   90.00
_cell.angle_gamma   90.00
#
_symmetry.space_group_name_H-M   'P 1'
#
loop_
_entity.id
_entity.type
_entity.pdbx_description
1 polymer ?
#
loop_
_entity_poly.entity_id
_entity_poly.type
_entity_poly.pdbx_seq_one_letter_code
_entity_poly.pdbx_strand_id
1 'polypeptide(L)'
;MSINNNVILLILTLFLLLTHSFALADPPKPPLIILTQDRTKISIAWSPVANAHGYQLFYAPFPFTGPESIKSVDMSNATSGSIELWDAAAFIVAVKAHNDVGSSDYSNIELFILSKAPLLDPDASPVTGNWYKPPVAITWQWQLLKGAKRDTMKETTDETNEIDINYPVQLYDIDLFDSSPSLINTLKASGKKVICYFSAGSYEDFRADKDKFKPEELGHPLIDWPDERWLDIRSHNVAEIMISRLNLALLKGCDGVEPDNVDAYANNSGFDLSARDQLAFNKFIANEAHKRGLSVALKNNLEQITDLIDYFDFSINEQCHEFNECDSLTHFITNGKPVLNAEYQQSYMDSPAARQALCDISKGAQFSTLILPIDLDDSRRFSCFENK
;
A
#
# COMPACT_ATOMS: atom_id res chain seq x y z
N MET A 1 42.43 -76.31 35.20
CA MET A 1 42.57 -75.04 35.95
C MET A 1 41.74 -74.00 35.21
N SER A 2 40.48 -73.80 35.57
CA SER A 2 39.96 -73.04 36.72
C SER A 2 39.68 -71.57 36.36
N ILE A 3 38.40 -71.31 36.08
CA ILE A 3 37.57 -70.17 36.56
C ILE A 3 38.09 -68.74 36.33
N ASN A 4 37.40 -67.94 35.50
CA ASN A 4 36.44 -66.88 35.93
C ASN A 4 35.95 -66.04 34.74
N ASN A 5 34.75 -66.33 34.18
CA ASN A 5 34.06 -65.45 33.23
C ASN A 5 33.00 -64.61 33.96
N ASN A 6 33.46 -63.70 34.82
CA ASN A 6 32.66 -62.58 35.33
C ASN A 6 32.64 -61.42 34.31
N VAL A 7 32.33 -61.73 33.05
CA VAL A 7 32.05 -60.73 31.99
C VAL A 7 30.74 -61.09 31.29
N ILE A 8 29.76 -61.55 32.08
CA ILE A 8 28.38 -61.79 31.65
C ILE A 8 27.46 -61.02 32.61
N LEU A 9 27.76 -59.74 32.85
CA LEU A 9 26.82 -58.80 33.47
C LEU A 9 27.16 -57.32 33.21
N LEU A 10 27.76 -57.00 32.06
CA LEU A 10 27.94 -55.61 31.63
C LEU A 10 27.94 -55.47 30.10
N ILE A 11 27.14 -56.30 29.41
CA ILE A 11 26.84 -56.18 27.97
C ILE A 11 25.31 -56.03 27.78
N LEU A 12 24.62 -55.50 28.79
CA LEU A 12 23.17 -55.23 28.71
C LEU A 12 22.79 -53.83 29.22
N THR A 13 23.75 -52.91 29.30
CA THR A 13 23.55 -51.49 29.69
C THR A 13 24.39 -50.55 28.84
N LEU A 14 24.50 -50.82 27.53
CA LEU A 14 24.88 -49.79 26.56
C LEU A 14 24.25 -50.07 25.19
N PHE A 15 23.00 -50.53 25.20
CA PHE A 15 22.10 -50.57 24.04
C PHE A 15 20.91 -49.63 24.27
N LEU A 16 21.15 -48.48 24.91
CA LEU A 16 20.43 -47.27 24.51
C LEU A 16 21.22 -46.73 23.32
N LEU A 17 20.90 -47.25 22.14
CA LEU A 17 21.08 -46.51 20.90
C LEU A 17 20.37 -45.17 21.14
N LEU A 18 21.17 -44.14 21.44
CA LEU A 18 20.85 -42.78 21.06
C LEU A 18 20.78 -42.83 19.52
N THR A 19 19.61 -43.21 19.00
CA THR A 19 19.12 -42.66 17.76
C THR A 19 18.92 -41.16 18.02
N HIS A 20 20.03 -40.42 18.12
CA HIS A 20 20.01 -39.07 17.62
C HIS A 20 19.70 -39.25 16.16
N SER A 21 18.41 -39.16 15.82
CA SER A 21 18.03 -38.72 14.49
C SER A 21 18.88 -37.47 14.27
N PHE A 22 19.93 -37.58 13.47
CA PHE A 22 20.52 -36.41 12.84
C PHE A 22 19.37 -35.87 11.99
N ALA A 23 18.57 -34.97 12.56
CA ALA A 23 17.73 -34.11 11.77
C ALA A 23 18.71 -33.43 10.81
N LEU A 24 18.66 -33.82 9.53
CA LEU A 24 19.34 -33.07 8.49
C LEU A 24 18.91 -31.62 8.68
N ALA A 25 19.88 -30.71 8.85
CA ALA A 25 19.56 -29.32 9.04
C ALA A 25 18.76 -28.83 7.83
N ASP A 26 17.57 -28.30 8.04
CA ASP A 26 16.78 -27.76 6.94
C ASP A 26 17.47 -26.51 6.36
N PRO A 27 17.19 -26.14 5.09
CA PRO A 27 17.55 -24.82 4.59
C PRO A 27 17.06 -23.71 5.53
N PRO A 28 17.78 -22.59 5.63
CA PRO A 28 17.37 -21.49 6.49
C PRO A 28 16.03 -20.89 6.02
N LYS A 29 15.29 -20.28 6.94
CA LYS A 29 14.09 -19.51 6.59
C LYS A 29 14.47 -18.22 5.86
N PRO A 30 13.59 -17.65 5.02
CA PRO A 30 13.85 -16.35 4.41
C PRO A 30 14.00 -15.25 5.47
N PRO A 31 14.97 -14.33 5.34
CA PRO A 31 15.03 -13.16 6.20
C PRO A 31 13.94 -12.15 5.83
N LEU A 32 13.63 -11.24 6.75
CA LEU A 32 12.86 -10.03 6.46
C LEU A 32 13.84 -8.88 6.21
N ILE A 33 13.70 -8.17 5.09
CA ILE A 33 14.50 -6.99 4.77
C ILE A 33 13.75 -5.70 5.10
N ILE A 34 14.49 -4.68 5.50
CA ILE A 34 14.04 -3.32 5.71
C ILE A 34 14.95 -2.42 4.88
N LEU A 35 14.32 -1.58 4.06
CA LEU A 35 14.99 -0.60 3.24
C LEU A 35 14.76 0.80 3.80
N THR A 36 15.82 1.59 3.88
CA THR A 36 15.75 3.03 4.18
C THR A 36 16.46 3.82 3.10
N GLN A 37 15.84 4.91 2.70
CA GLN A 37 16.31 5.79 1.64
C GLN A 37 16.57 7.18 2.22
N ASP A 38 17.69 7.78 1.81
CA ASP A 38 18.00 9.18 2.03
C ASP A 38 18.54 9.75 0.70
N ARG A 39 17.62 10.33 -0.09
CA ARG A 39 17.88 10.84 -1.44
C ARG A 39 18.53 9.81 -2.35
N THR A 40 19.84 9.92 -2.57
CA THR A 40 20.63 9.05 -3.45
C THR A 40 21.39 7.95 -2.69
N LYS A 41 21.25 7.90 -1.37
CA LYS A 41 21.81 6.84 -0.53
C LYS A 41 20.72 5.84 -0.14
N ILE A 42 21.00 4.56 -0.35
CA ILE A 42 20.14 3.46 0.08
C ILE A 42 20.85 2.64 1.15
N SER A 43 20.11 2.26 2.20
CA SER A 43 20.57 1.32 3.22
C SER A 43 19.59 0.17 3.33
N ILE A 44 20.10 -1.05 3.37
CA ILE A 44 19.30 -2.27 3.48
C ILE A 44 19.80 -3.03 4.71
N ALA A 45 18.88 -3.45 5.57
CA ALA A 45 19.15 -4.29 6.74
C ALA A 45 18.21 -5.50 6.71
N TRP A 46 18.60 -6.61 7.33
CA TRP A 46 17.76 -7.80 7.40
C TRP A 46 17.87 -8.58 8.69
N SER A 47 16.80 -9.28 9.04
CA SER A 47 16.72 -10.10 10.26
C SER A 47 17.75 -11.24 10.22
N PRO A 48 18.55 -11.43 11.29
CA PRO A 48 19.38 -12.63 11.41
C PRO A 48 18.52 -13.90 11.37
N VAL A 49 18.92 -14.89 10.57
CA VAL A 49 18.24 -16.19 10.46
C VAL A 49 19.05 -17.27 11.18
N ALA A 50 18.38 -18.11 11.97
CA ALA A 50 18.99 -19.02 12.91
C ALA A 50 20.16 -19.85 12.34
N ASN A 51 19.95 -20.93 11.63
CA ASN A 51 20.99 -21.81 11.08
C ASN A 51 21.69 -21.29 9.80
N ALA A 52 21.80 -19.97 9.59
CA ALA A 52 22.41 -19.40 8.40
C ALA A 52 23.94 -19.26 8.53
N HIS A 53 24.67 -19.68 7.50
CA HIS A 53 26.12 -19.51 7.37
C HIS A 53 26.50 -18.30 6.50
N GLY A 54 25.52 -17.67 5.86
CA GLY A 54 25.72 -16.45 5.09
C GLY A 54 24.45 -15.96 4.41
N TYR A 55 24.57 -14.81 3.73
CA TYR A 55 23.49 -14.16 3.00
C TYR A 55 23.92 -13.77 1.59
N GLN A 56 22.99 -13.89 0.64
CA GLN A 56 23.16 -13.42 -0.72
C GLN A 56 22.12 -12.33 -0.99
N LEU A 57 22.60 -11.13 -1.35
CA LEU A 57 21.74 -10.04 -1.80
C LEU A 57 21.54 -10.16 -3.31
N PHE A 58 20.30 -10.11 -3.76
CA PHE A 58 19.90 -10.11 -5.16
C PHE A 58 19.34 -8.75 -5.52
N TYR A 59 19.65 -8.28 -6.73
CA TYR A 59 19.12 -7.03 -7.25
C TYR A 59 18.88 -7.12 -8.75
N ALA A 60 17.87 -6.41 -9.23
CA ALA A 60 17.55 -6.29 -10.65
C ALA A 60 17.17 -4.83 -10.97
N PRO A 61 17.51 -4.30 -12.16
CA PRO A 61 17.08 -2.97 -12.56
C PRO A 61 15.54 -2.90 -12.62
N PHE A 62 14.99 -1.73 -12.30
CA PHE A 62 13.59 -1.41 -12.54
C PHE A 62 13.46 -0.45 -13.74
N PRO A 63 12.57 -0.68 -14.72
CA PRO A 63 11.62 -1.80 -14.83
C PRO A 63 12.30 -3.17 -14.99
N PHE A 64 11.72 -4.21 -14.38
CA PHE A 64 12.26 -5.57 -14.43
C PHE A 64 12.18 -6.12 -15.86
N THR A 65 13.31 -6.53 -16.43
CA THR A 65 13.39 -6.98 -17.83
C THR A 65 13.38 -8.50 -17.99
N GLY A 66 13.48 -9.25 -16.89
CA GLY A 66 13.51 -10.72 -16.92
C GLY A 66 14.56 -11.32 -15.98
N PRO A 67 14.51 -12.64 -15.74
CA PRO A 67 15.40 -13.32 -14.78
C PRO A 67 16.90 -13.15 -15.08
N GLU A 68 17.26 -12.96 -16.35
CA GLU A 68 18.64 -12.72 -16.79
C GLU A 68 19.23 -11.38 -16.32
N SER A 69 18.37 -10.43 -15.92
CA SER A 69 18.80 -9.15 -15.35
C SER A 69 19.14 -9.21 -13.87
N ILE A 70 18.82 -10.32 -13.19
CA ILE A 70 19.07 -10.51 -11.77
C ILE A 70 20.56 -10.71 -11.55
N LYS A 71 21.14 -9.84 -10.73
CA LYS A 71 22.52 -9.94 -10.24
C LYS A 71 22.51 -10.20 -8.74
N SER A 72 23.66 -10.61 -8.21
CA SER A 72 23.78 -10.87 -6.78
C SER A 72 25.16 -10.49 -6.23
N VAL A 73 25.19 -10.24 -4.92
CA VAL A 73 26.38 -9.96 -4.12
C VAL A 73 26.38 -10.89 -2.91
N ASP A 74 27.49 -11.57 -2.67
CA ASP A 74 27.69 -12.35 -1.45
C ASP A 74 27.95 -11.37 -0.29
N MET A 75 27.07 -11.41 0.71
CA MET A 75 27.12 -10.54 1.88
C MET A 75 27.83 -11.24 3.06
N SER A 76 28.28 -12.48 2.88
CA SER A 76 28.84 -13.30 3.95
C SER A 76 27.92 -13.27 5.18
N ASN A 77 28.45 -12.98 6.37
CA ASN A 77 27.66 -12.91 7.61
C ASN A 77 27.07 -11.52 7.90
N ALA A 78 27.22 -10.54 6.98
CA ALA A 78 26.66 -9.22 7.19
C ALA A 78 25.13 -9.29 7.20
N THR A 79 24.52 -8.42 8.00
CA THR A 79 23.05 -8.27 8.10
C THR A 79 22.58 -6.88 7.65
N SER A 80 23.48 -6.10 7.06
CA SER A 80 23.17 -4.80 6.49
C SER A 80 24.23 -4.34 5.49
N GLY A 81 23.88 -3.35 4.68
CA GLY A 81 24.77 -2.64 3.77
C GLY A 81 24.19 -1.28 3.36
N SER A 82 25.03 -0.40 2.84
CA SER A 82 24.58 0.88 2.26
C SER A 82 25.41 1.26 1.05
N ILE A 83 24.79 1.93 0.10
CA ILE A 83 25.44 2.40 -1.13
C ILE A 83 24.84 3.74 -1.57
N GLU A 84 25.68 4.61 -2.12
CA GLU A 84 25.26 5.82 -2.81
C GLU A 84 25.20 5.54 -4.31
N LEU A 85 24.09 5.90 -4.94
CA LEU A 85 23.81 5.65 -6.35
C LEU A 85 23.52 6.98 -7.08
N TRP A 86 23.34 6.93 -8.39
CA TRP A 86 23.00 8.12 -9.17
C TRP A 86 21.51 8.47 -9.04
N ASP A 87 21.18 9.72 -9.38
CA ASP A 87 19.80 10.20 -9.43
C ASP A 87 18.95 9.36 -10.40
N ALA A 88 17.69 9.06 -10.04
CA ALA A 88 16.81 8.15 -10.76
C ALA A 88 17.28 6.68 -10.85
N ALA A 89 18.30 6.26 -10.09
CA ALA A 89 18.62 4.84 -9.96
C ALA A 89 17.41 4.10 -9.35
N ALA A 90 17.01 3.00 -9.98
CA ALA A 90 15.85 2.22 -9.58
C ALA A 90 16.14 0.73 -9.65
N PHE A 91 15.95 0.03 -8.52
CA PHE A 91 16.21 -1.40 -8.43
C PHE A 91 15.21 -2.09 -7.53
N ILE A 92 14.96 -3.36 -7.85
CA ILE A 92 14.29 -4.31 -6.99
C ILE A 92 15.37 -5.09 -6.23
N VAL A 93 15.17 -5.31 -4.93
CA VAL A 93 16.12 -6.03 -4.07
C VAL A 93 15.44 -7.10 -3.23
N ALA A 94 16.15 -8.20 -3.00
CA ALA A 94 15.75 -9.27 -2.10
C ALA A 94 16.99 -9.96 -1.53
N VAL A 95 16.86 -10.64 -0.39
CA VAL A 95 17.95 -11.37 0.25
C VAL A 95 17.56 -12.83 0.44
N LYS A 96 18.50 -13.74 0.25
CA LYS A 96 18.39 -15.14 0.68
C LYS A 96 19.41 -15.44 1.77
N ALA A 97 19.00 -16.19 2.78
CA ALA A 97 19.93 -16.84 3.70
C ALA A 97 20.38 -18.19 3.10
N HIS A 98 21.59 -18.64 3.43
CA HIS A 98 22.06 -19.96 3.02
C HIS A 98 22.88 -20.66 4.11
N ASN A 99 22.94 -21.98 4.04
CA ASN A 99 23.82 -22.84 4.82
C ASN A 99 24.35 -23.98 3.94
N ASP A 100 25.02 -24.96 4.55
CA ASP A 100 25.63 -26.08 3.81
C ASP A 100 24.59 -27.01 3.13
N VAL A 101 23.32 -26.92 3.51
CA VAL A 101 22.22 -27.75 2.97
C VAL A 101 21.49 -27.05 1.82
N GLY A 102 21.36 -25.73 1.86
CA GLY A 102 20.71 -24.99 0.79
C GLY A 102 20.47 -23.52 1.09
N SER A 103 19.68 -22.88 0.23
CA SER A 103 19.26 -21.49 0.37
C SER A 103 17.78 -21.42 0.74
N SER A 104 17.41 -20.35 1.45
CA SER A 104 16.02 -19.97 1.66
C SER A 104 15.32 -19.58 0.35
N ASP A 105 14.00 -19.43 0.40
CA ASP A 105 13.30 -18.56 -0.54
C ASP A 105 13.75 -17.10 -0.39
N TYR A 106 13.34 -16.24 -1.32
CA TYR A 106 13.60 -14.82 -1.23
C TYR A 106 12.89 -14.23 0.01
N SER A 107 13.51 -13.22 0.61
CA SER A 107 12.84 -12.30 1.53
C SER A 107 11.59 -11.65 0.91
N ASN A 108 10.94 -10.75 1.66
CA ASN A 108 10.13 -9.71 1.02
C ASN A 108 10.96 -8.98 -0.05
N ILE A 109 10.27 -8.54 -1.10
CA ILE A 109 10.85 -7.81 -2.21
C ILE A 109 10.62 -6.32 -1.96
N GLU A 110 11.71 -5.56 -1.99
CA GLU A 110 11.66 -4.10 -1.88
C GLU A 110 12.00 -3.47 -3.24
N LEU A 111 11.34 -2.36 -3.55
CA LEU A 111 11.65 -1.50 -4.69
C LEU A 111 12.09 -0.15 -4.14
N PHE A 112 13.12 0.43 -4.74
CA PHE A 112 13.48 1.83 -4.53
C PHE A 112 13.66 2.54 -5.86
N ILE A 113 13.34 3.84 -5.85
CA ILE A 113 13.53 4.77 -6.97
C ILE A 113 14.09 6.05 -6.36
N LEU A 114 15.37 6.32 -6.62
CA LEU A 114 16.08 7.42 -5.98
C LEU A 114 15.78 8.75 -6.66
N SER A 115 15.71 9.81 -5.86
CA SER A 115 15.53 11.19 -6.35
C SER A 115 16.45 12.13 -5.56
N LYS A 116 17.18 12.97 -6.29
CA LYS A 116 17.99 14.05 -5.71
C LYS A 116 17.15 15.30 -5.42
N ALA A 117 15.97 15.44 -6.03
CA ALA A 117 15.10 16.60 -5.88
C ALA A 117 14.61 16.76 -4.42
N PRO A 118 14.30 17.98 -3.97
CA PRO A 118 13.63 18.19 -2.69
C PRO A 118 12.32 17.40 -2.62
N LEU A 119 12.09 16.70 -1.51
CA LEU A 119 10.90 15.87 -1.32
C LEU A 119 9.64 16.73 -1.16
N LEU A 120 9.71 17.86 -0.48
CA LEU A 120 8.54 18.69 -0.14
C LEU A 120 8.74 20.11 -0.64
N ASP A 121 8.36 20.35 -1.90
CA ASP A 121 8.45 21.66 -2.54
C ASP A 121 7.06 22.10 -3.05
N PRO A 122 6.45 23.14 -2.45
CA PRO A 122 5.13 23.65 -2.86
C PRO A 122 5.12 24.24 -4.27
N ASP A 123 6.29 24.58 -4.82
CA ASP A 123 6.43 25.17 -6.15
C ASP A 123 6.93 24.13 -7.19
N ALA A 124 7.03 22.85 -6.80
CA ALA A 124 7.43 21.77 -7.70
C ALA A 124 6.50 21.68 -8.91
N SER A 125 7.03 21.66 -10.12
CA SER A 125 6.23 21.48 -11.34
C SER A 125 5.62 20.07 -11.42
N PRO A 126 4.45 19.88 -12.08
CA PRO A 126 3.89 18.56 -12.33
C PRO A 126 4.84 17.69 -13.14
N VAL A 127 4.95 16.41 -12.77
CA VAL A 127 5.58 15.40 -13.61
C VAL A 127 4.67 15.11 -14.81
N THR A 128 5.27 14.91 -15.98
CA THR A 128 4.55 14.53 -17.19
C THR A 128 5.00 13.16 -17.66
N GLY A 129 4.08 12.33 -18.15
CA GLY A 129 4.40 11.01 -18.64
C GLY A 129 3.17 10.27 -19.14
N ASN A 130 3.33 8.97 -19.35
CA ASN A 130 2.29 8.10 -19.87
C ASN A 130 1.93 7.06 -18.81
N TRP A 131 0.84 7.32 -18.09
CA TRP A 131 0.20 6.41 -17.14
C TRP A 131 -1.27 6.32 -17.47
N TYR A 132 -1.98 5.43 -16.77
CA TYR A 132 -3.42 5.33 -16.90
C TYR A 132 -4.08 6.65 -16.45
N LYS A 133 -5.06 7.15 -17.20
CA LYS A 133 -5.87 8.30 -16.80
C LYS A 133 -7.33 7.88 -16.90
N PRO A 134 -8.05 7.72 -15.77
CA PRO A 134 -9.45 7.31 -15.81
C PRO A 134 -10.27 8.34 -16.61
N PRO A 135 -11.19 7.94 -17.50
CA PRO A 135 -12.08 8.87 -18.20
C PRO A 135 -13.20 9.37 -17.28
N VAL A 136 -13.75 10.55 -17.59
CA VAL A 136 -15.01 11.05 -17.00
C VAL A 136 -16.11 10.00 -17.11
N ALA A 137 -16.95 9.90 -16.08
CA ALA A 137 -18.06 8.95 -15.97
C ALA A 137 -17.65 7.46 -16.00
N ILE A 138 -16.42 7.13 -15.60
CA ILE A 138 -15.99 5.74 -15.40
C ILE A 138 -16.85 5.03 -14.35
N THR A 139 -17.25 3.79 -14.59
CA THR A 139 -17.93 2.97 -13.57
C THR A 139 -16.92 2.36 -12.61
N TRP A 140 -17.23 2.38 -11.31
CA TRP A 140 -16.29 1.96 -10.28
C TRP A 140 -16.93 1.23 -9.10
N GLN A 141 -16.09 0.58 -8.31
CA GLN A 141 -16.39 -0.02 -7.03
C GLN A 141 -15.36 0.43 -6.00
N TRP A 142 -15.82 0.79 -4.80
CA TRP A 142 -14.96 1.09 -3.65
C TRP A 142 -15.25 0.12 -2.52
N GLN A 143 -14.23 -0.62 -2.11
CA GLN A 143 -14.35 -1.58 -1.01
C GLN A 143 -13.02 -1.68 -0.28
N LEU A 144 -12.95 -1.12 0.92
CA LEU A 144 -11.75 -1.14 1.76
C LEU A 144 -11.83 -2.22 2.85
N LEU A 145 -13.03 -2.56 3.30
CA LEU A 145 -13.24 -3.56 4.34
C LEU A 145 -13.91 -4.83 3.81
N LYS A 146 -13.75 -5.89 4.59
CA LYS A 146 -14.37 -7.21 4.39
C LYS A 146 -15.89 -7.10 4.53
N GLY A 147 -16.62 -7.77 3.65
CA GLY A 147 -18.04 -8.07 3.89
C GLY A 147 -18.20 -8.84 5.21
N ALA A 148 -18.95 -8.23 6.13
CA ALA A 148 -19.35 -8.68 7.47
C ALA A 148 -18.37 -8.41 8.64
N LYS A 149 -18.58 -7.24 9.27
CA LYS A 149 -18.40 -6.90 10.71
C LYS A 149 -17.00 -7.02 11.33
N ARG A 150 -16.55 -5.89 11.88
CA ARG A 150 -15.50 -5.75 12.94
C ARG A 150 -15.76 -6.58 14.21
N ASP A 151 -16.94 -7.16 14.36
CA ASP A 151 -17.33 -7.96 15.53
C ASP A 151 -16.93 -9.42 15.37
N THR A 152 -15.69 -9.71 15.78
CA THR A 152 -15.21 -10.90 16.49
C THR A 152 -13.86 -11.35 15.95
N MET A 153 -12.87 -11.31 16.84
CA MET A 153 -11.66 -12.10 16.73
C MET A 153 -12.03 -13.58 16.53
N LYS A 154 -12.06 -14.03 15.29
CA LYS A 154 -11.97 -15.44 14.96
C LYS A 154 -11.01 -15.58 13.81
N GLU A 155 -9.83 -16.09 14.14
CA GLU A 155 -8.94 -16.77 13.21
C GLU A 155 -9.75 -17.88 12.52
N THR A 156 -10.32 -17.57 11.36
CA THR A 156 -10.75 -18.59 10.41
C THR A 156 -9.83 -18.46 9.20
N THR A 157 -9.00 -19.50 9.03
CA THR A 157 -7.98 -19.69 8.01
C THR A 157 -8.57 -20.00 6.64
N ASP A 158 -9.68 -19.36 6.26
CA ASP A 158 -10.25 -19.50 4.93
C ASP A 158 -9.73 -18.35 4.06
N GLU A 159 -8.88 -18.67 3.10
CA GLU A 159 -8.16 -17.72 2.24
C GLU A 159 -9.05 -17.10 1.14
N THR A 160 -10.37 -17.33 1.16
CA THR A 160 -11.35 -16.72 0.26
C THR A 160 -12.08 -15.55 0.96
N ASN A 161 -11.29 -14.54 1.33
CA ASN A 161 -11.73 -13.27 1.93
C ASN A 161 -11.93 -12.23 0.80
N GLU A 162 -13.05 -12.30 0.09
CA GLU A 162 -13.12 -11.68 -1.23
C GLU A 162 -13.77 -10.29 -1.20
N ILE A 163 -12.98 -9.28 -1.60
CA ILE A 163 -13.51 -8.12 -2.35
C ILE A 163 -14.46 -8.67 -3.41
N ASP A 164 -15.68 -8.14 -3.53
CA ASP A 164 -16.60 -8.63 -4.56
C ASP A 164 -16.12 -8.18 -5.94
N ILE A 165 -15.41 -9.07 -6.63
CA ILE A 165 -14.84 -8.84 -7.95
C ILE A 165 -15.85 -8.93 -9.10
N ASN A 166 -17.13 -9.23 -8.81
CA ASN A 166 -18.14 -9.53 -9.83
C ASN A 166 -18.88 -8.30 -10.36
N TYR A 167 -18.70 -7.11 -9.77
CA TYR A 167 -19.37 -5.92 -10.28
C TYR A 167 -18.93 -5.60 -11.72
N PRO A 168 -19.86 -5.28 -12.64
CA PRO A 168 -19.58 -4.96 -14.03
C PRO A 168 -19.05 -3.53 -14.20
N VAL A 169 -18.02 -3.20 -13.43
CA VAL A 169 -17.37 -1.89 -13.37
C VAL A 169 -15.98 -1.93 -14.01
N GLN A 170 -15.50 -0.76 -14.41
CA GLN A 170 -14.20 -0.60 -15.09
C GLN A 170 -13.05 -0.40 -14.11
N LEU A 171 -13.33 0.14 -12.92
CA LEU A 171 -12.32 0.47 -11.90
C LEU A 171 -12.71 -0.10 -10.54
N TYR A 172 -11.72 -0.60 -9.81
CA TYR A 172 -11.84 -1.00 -8.41
C TYR A 172 -10.88 -0.16 -7.59
N ASP A 173 -11.36 0.36 -6.47
CA ASP A 173 -10.54 0.97 -5.42
C ASP A 173 -10.58 0.07 -4.18
N ILE A 174 -9.40 -0.41 -3.78
CA ILE A 174 -9.21 -1.45 -2.75
C ILE A 174 -8.00 -1.13 -1.88
N ASP A 175 -7.99 -1.64 -0.65
CA ASP A 175 -6.90 -1.39 0.30
C ASP A 175 -5.54 -1.93 -0.21
N LEU A 176 -4.51 -1.08 -0.20
CA LEU A 176 -3.16 -1.42 -0.65
C LEU A 176 -2.54 -2.57 0.14
N PHE A 177 -2.72 -2.62 1.46
CA PHE A 177 -2.03 -3.58 2.32
C PHE A 177 -2.76 -4.92 2.34
N ASP A 178 -4.09 -4.88 2.46
CA ASP A 178 -4.93 -6.06 2.65
C ASP A 178 -5.24 -6.78 1.34
N SER A 179 -5.08 -6.12 0.19
CA SER A 179 -5.25 -6.74 -1.12
C SER A 179 -4.00 -7.49 -1.58
N SER A 180 -4.16 -8.77 -1.92
CA SER A 180 -3.07 -9.60 -2.42
C SER A 180 -2.71 -9.27 -3.89
N PRO A 181 -1.45 -9.49 -4.32
CA PRO A 181 -1.11 -9.40 -5.74
C PRO A 181 -1.95 -10.33 -6.63
N SER A 182 -2.38 -11.48 -6.11
CA SER A 182 -3.25 -12.43 -6.84
C SER A 182 -4.63 -11.83 -7.13
N LEU A 183 -5.23 -11.15 -6.15
CA LEU A 183 -6.51 -10.44 -6.31
C LEU A 183 -6.39 -9.33 -7.36
N ILE A 184 -5.34 -8.50 -7.25
CA ILE A 184 -5.09 -7.40 -8.19
C ILE A 184 -4.91 -7.97 -9.61
N ASN A 185 -4.09 -9.01 -9.79
CA ASN A 185 -3.91 -9.66 -11.08
C ASN A 185 -5.21 -10.27 -11.63
N THR A 186 -6.07 -10.82 -10.77
CA THR A 186 -7.38 -11.37 -11.16
C THR A 186 -8.29 -10.26 -11.70
N LEU A 187 -8.41 -9.14 -10.98
CA LEU A 187 -9.17 -7.97 -11.45
C LEU A 187 -8.62 -7.46 -12.79
N LYS A 188 -7.30 -7.29 -12.91
CA LYS A 188 -6.67 -6.79 -14.14
C LYS A 188 -6.82 -7.74 -15.32
N ALA A 189 -6.71 -9.05 -15.10
CA ALA A 189 -6.94 -10.06 -16.13
C ALA A 189 -8.39 -10.03 -16.66
N SER A 190 -9.34 -9.57 -15.85
CA SER A 190 -10.73 -9.32 -16.27
C SER A 190 -10.96 -7.96 -16.96
N GLY A 191 -9.89 -7.22 -17.26
CA GLY A 191 -9.94 -5.93 -17.97
C GLY A 191 -10.23 -4.73 -17.06
N LYS A 192 -10.24 -4.92 -15.74
CA LYS A 192 -10.48 -3.85 -14.77
C LYS A 192 -9.19 -3.10 -14.46
N LYS A 193 -9.34 -1.86 -14.03
CA LYS A 193 -8.27 -1.03 -13.47
C LYS A 193 -8.33 -1.06 -11.96
N VAL A 194 -7.17 -1.08 -11.31
CA VAL A 194 -7.09 -1.19 -9.85
C VAL A 194 -6.39 0.05 -9.28
N ILE A 195 -7.11 0.80 -8.45
CA ILE A 195 -6.60 1.86 -7.60
C ILE A 195 -6.37 1.25 -6.21
N CYS A 196 -5.26 1.60 -5.59
CA CYS A 196 -4.88 1.09 -4.28
C CYS A 196 -4.91 2.20 -3.24
N TYR A 197 -5.84 2.09 -2.30
CA TYR A 197 -6.00 2.97 -1.15
C TYR A 197 -4.86 2.83 -0.14
N PHE A 198 -4.39 3.96 0.38
CA PHE A 198 -3.65 4.01 1.64
C PHE A 198 -3.83 5.40 2.27
N SER A 199 -3.81 5.50 3.59
CA SER A 199 -3.76 6.82 4.20
C SER A 199 -2.37 7.46 4.03
N ALA A 200 -2.32 8.67 3.47
CA ALA A 200 -1.09 9.42 3.32
C ALA A 200 -0.88 10.44 4.44
N GLY A 201 -1.95 11.05 4.94
CA GLY A 201 -1.88 12.08 5.98
C GLY A 201 -2.20 11.59 7.38
N SER A 202 -2.43 10.29 7.59
CA SER A 202 -2.64 9.72 8.91
C SER A 202 -1.85 8.44 9.17
N TYR A 203 -1.64 8.17 10.46
CA TYR A 203 -1.06 6.97 11.03
C TYR A 203 -2.18 6.01 11.43
N GLU A 204 -2.05 4.76 10.97
CA GLU A 204 -2.95 3.65 11.27
C GLU A 204 -2.16 2.58 12.04
N ASP A 205 -2.51 2.35 13.30
CA ASP A 205 -1.71 1.53 14.24
C ASP A 205 -1.73 0.02 13.97
N PHE A 206 -2.51 -0.41 12.98
CA PHE A 206 -2.63 -1.79 12.54
C PHE A 206 -1.82 -2.08 11.26
N ARG A 207 -1.21 -1.07 10.63
CA ARG A 207 -0.41 -1.25 9.41
C ARG A 207 0.93 -1.92 9.72
N ALA A 208 1.39 -2.75 8.79
CA ALA A 208 2.66 -3.46 8.93
C ALA A 208 3.89 -2.54 8.99
N ASP A 209 3.77 -1.30 8.52
CA ASP A 209 4.83 -0.28 8.52
C ASP A 209 4.70 0.75 9.65
N LYS A 210 3.76 0.57 10.58
CA LYS A 210 3.49 1.50 11.71
C LYS A 210 4.74 1.87 12.51
N ASP A 211 5.68 0.93 12.69
CA ASP A 211 6.88 1.13 13.52
C ASP A 211 7.95 1.99 12.83
N LYS A 212 7.72 2.41 11.57
CA LYS A 212 8.58 3.36 10.85
C LYS A 212 8.27 4.82 11.21
N PHE A 213 7.08 5.10 11.72
CA PHE A 213 6.68 6.45 12.14
C PHE A 213 7.29 6.80 13.48
N LYS A 214 7.74 8.05 13.63
CA LYS A 214 8.32 8.53 14.89
C LYS A 214 7.23 9.13 15.78
N PRO A 215 7.33 9.02 17.11
CA PRO A 215 6.33 9.59 18.02
C PRO A 215 6.04 11.07 17.80
N GLU A 216 7.06 11.88 17.45
CA GLU A 216 6.91 13.31 17.16
C GLU A 216 6.14 13.64 15.87
N GLU A 217 5.90 12.64 15.02
CA GLU A 217 5.16 12.78 13.76
C GLU A 217 3.67 12.51 13.95
N LEU A 218 3.27 12.01 15.14
CA LEU A 218 1.89 11.62 15.44
C LEU A 218 1.15 12.76 16.15
N GLY A 219 0.14 13.29 15.48
CA GLY A 219 -0.69 14.38 15.96
C GLY A 219 -1.90 13.93 16.77
N HIS A 220 -2.94 14.75 16.71
CA HIS A 220 -4.23 14.44 17.31
C HIS A 220 -4.91 13.24 16.61
N PRO A 221 -5.73 12.48 17.35
CA PRO A 221 -6.62 11.50 16.73
C PRO A 221 -7.57 12.13 15.71
N LEU A 222 -7.93 11.38 14.68
CA LEU A 222 -9.03 11.75 13.79
C LEU A 222 -10.35 11.66 14.55
N ILE A 223 -11.30 12.55 14.25
CA ILE A 223 -12.52 12.71 15.06
C ILE A 223 -13.40 11.45 15.06
N ASP A 224 -13.54 10.80 13.91
CA ASP A 224 -14.37 9.60 13.75
C ASP A 224 -13.56 8.30 13.87
N TRP A 225 -12.23 8.39 13.92
CA TRP A 225 -11.29 7.27 13.93
C TRP A 225 -10.26 7.45 15.06
N PRO A 226 -10.61 7.11 16.31
CA PRO A 226 -9.79 7.44 17.49
C PRO A 226 -8.45 6.69 17.57
N ASP A 227 -8.32 5.57 16.86
CA ASP A 227 -7.09 4.78 16.75
C ASP A 227 -6.18 5.28 15.60
N GLU A 228 -6.67 6.24 14.81
CA GLU A 228 -5.96 6.86 13.71
C GLU A 228 -5.51 8.27 14.10
N ARG A 229 -4.30 8.68 13.68
CA ARG A 229 -3.73 9.99 14.08
C ARG A 229 -3.25 10.77 12.87
N TRP A 230 -3.47 12.08 12.86
CA TRP A 230 -2.88 12.95 11.85
C TRP A 230 -1.35 12.88 11.86
N LEU A 231 -0.73 12.99 10.69
CA LEU A 231 0.72 13.01 10.53
C LEU A 231 1.26 14.44 10.34
N ASP A 232 2.48 14.71 10.84
CA ASP A 232 3.23 15.90 10.40
C ASP A 232 3.73 15.69 8.97
N ILE A 233 2.95 16.15 8.00
CA ILE A 233 3.23 16.04 6.56
C ILE A 233 4.49 16.79 6.10
N ARG A 234 5.13 17.57 6.97
CA ARG A 234 6.43 18.22 6.70
C ARG A 234 7.61 17.31 7.00
N SER A 235 7.39 16.16 7.66
CA SER A 235 8.44 15.21 7.98
C SER A 235 8.96 14.50 6.73
N HIS A 236 10.28 14.57 6.51
CA HIS A 236 10.93 13.76 5.48
C HIS A 236 10.77 12.26 5.72
N ASN A 237 10.68 11.80 6.98
CA ASN A 237 10.47 10.38 7.26
C ASN A 237 9.06 9.93 6.85
N VAL A 238 8.03 10.75 7.11
CA VAL A 238 6.67 10.51 6.58
C VAL A 238 6.70 10.45 5.06
N ALA A 239 7.37 11.39 4.40
CA ALA A 239 7.52 11.38 2.94
C ALA A 239 8.19 10.09 2.41
N GLU A 240 9.25 9.60 3.05
CA GLU A 240 9.93 8.35 2.68
C GLU A 240 9.06 7.09 2.93
N ILE A 241 8.21 7.12 3.97
CA ILE A 241 7.23 6.05 4.19
C ILE A 241 6.20 6.04 3.05
N MET A 242 5.72 7.21 2.61
CA MET A 242 4.80 7.29 1.48
C MET A 242 5.45 6.85 0.16
N ILE A 243 6.72 7.19 -0.08
CA ILE A 243 7.51 6.62 -1.18
C ILE A 243 7.50 5.08 -1.13
N SER A 244 7.66 4.50 0.05
CA SER A 244 7.64 3.05 0.25
C SER A 244 6.25 2.45 -0.06
N ARG A 245 5.17 3.12 0.37
CA ARG A 245 3.78 2.71 0.04
C ARG A 245 3.51 2.79 -1.47
N LEU A 246 3.97 3.84 -2.14
CA LEU A 246 3.88 3.96 -3.60
C LEU A 246 4.70 2.89 -4.34
N ASN A 247 5.90 2.55 -3.83
CA ASN A 247 6.69 1.43 -4.36
C ASN A 247 5.95 0.10 -4.20
N LEU A 248 5.29 -0.11 -3.06
CA LEU A 248 4.47 -1.30 -2.81
C LEU A 248 3.29 -1.37 -3.79
N ALA A 249 2.59 -0.26 -4.04
CA ALA A 249 1.49 -0.21 -5.00
C ALA A 249 1.94 -0.62 -6.41
N LEU A 250 3.09 -0.09 -6.86
CA LEU A 250 3.70 -0.47 -8.14
C LEU A 250 4.09 -1.96 -8.17
N LEU A 251 4.73 -2.47 -7.13
CA LEU A 251 5.12 -3.88 -7.03
C LEU A 251 3.93 -4.83 -7.02
N LYS A 252 2.82 -4.45 -6.35
CA LYS A 252 1.58 -5.23 -6.33
C LYS A 252 0.80 -5.16 -7.65
N GLY A 253 1.14 -4.22 -8.53
CA GLY A 253 0.56 -4.09 -9.86
C GLY A 253 -0.64 -3.15 -9.95
N CYS A 254 -0.82 -2.24 -8.99
CA CYS A 254 -1.86 -1.20 -9.04
C CYS A 254 -1.69 -0.34 -10.32
N ASP A 255 -2.81 0.14 -10.89
CA ASP A 255 -2.83 1.11 -11.99
C ASP A 255 -2.83 2.57 -11.47
N GLY A 256 -3.16 2.77 -10.20
CA GLY A 256 -3.11 4.06 -9.52
C GLY A 256 -3.28 3.92 -8.01
N VAL A 257 -3.34 5.05 -7.32
CA VAL A 257 -3.45 5.11 -5.85
C VAL A 257 -4.46 6.14 -5.39
N GLU A 258 -5.09 5.86 -4.24
CA GLU A 258 -5.92 6.80 -3.46
C GLU A 258 -5.17 7.11 -2.15
N PRO A 259 -4.38 8.20 -2.10
CA PRO A 259 -3.79 8.70 -0.87
C PRO A 259 -4.83 9.46 -0.04
N ASP A 260 -5.26 8.90 1.10
CA ASP A 260 -6.27 9.52 1.97
C ASP A 260 -5.68 10.51 3.00
N ASN A 261 -6.57 11.28 3.64
CA ASN A 261 -6.27 12.23 4.71
C ASN A 261 -5.30 13.34 4.25
N VAL A 262 -5.41 13.74 2.98
CA VAL A 262 -4.53 14.74 2.34
C VAL A 262 -5.02 16.19 2.51
N ASP A 263 -5.71 16.49 3.60
CA ASP A 263 -6.32 17.79 3.98
C ASP A 263 -6.10 18.15 5.47
N ALA A 264 -5.04 17.63 6.08
CA ALA A 264 -4.70 17.83 7.49
C ALA A 264 -4.61 19.31 7.93
N TYR A 265 -4.25 20.23 7.02
CA TYR A 265 -4.18 21.68 7.32
C TYR A 265 -5.56 22.32 7.61
N ALA A 266 -6.64 21.74 7.09
CA ALA A 266 -8.02 22.19 7.32
C ALA A 266 -8.64 21.53 8.56
N ASN A 267 -7.90 20.63 9.22
CA ASN A 267 -8.35 19.82 10.34
C ASN A 267 -7.57 20.15 11.63
N ASN A 268 -8.10 19.73 12.78
CA ASN A 268 -7.40 19.83 14.06
C ASN A 268 -6.33 18.73 14.19
N SER A 269 -5.31 18.79 13.33
CA SER A 269 -4.24 17.79 13.26
C SER A 269 -3.35 17.73 14.50
N GLY A 270 -3.37 18.77 15.35
CA GLY A 270 -2.40 18.94 16.43
C GLY A 270 -1.07 19.53 15.95
N PHE A 271 -0.97 19.86 14.66
CA PHE A 271 0.15 20.56 14.05
C PHE A 271 -0.31 21.91 13.49
N ASP A 272 0.57 22.90 13.52
CA ASP A 272 0.37 24.20 12.85
C ASP A 272 0.76 24.05 11.37
N LEU A 273 -0.09 23.35 10.60
CA LEU A 273 0.10 23.11 9.17
C LEU A 273 -0.52 24.25 8.38
N SER A 274 0.26 24.86 7.49
CA SER A 274 -0.26 25.84 6.54
C SER A 274 -0.83 25.16 5.30
N ALA A 275 -1.69 25.88 4.56
CA ALA A 275 -2.13 25.44 3.23
C ALA A 275 -0.93 25.18 2.29
N ARG A 276 0.19 25.92 2.43
CA ARG A 276 1.40 25.72 1.63
C ARG A 276 2.14 24.43 1.99
N ASP A 277 2.10 24.01 3.25
CA ASP A 277 2.63 22.70 3.66
C ASP A 277 1.82 21.57 3.03
N GLN A 278 0.49 21.70 3.02
CA GLN A 278 -0.38 20.72 2.35
C GLN A 278 -0.15 20.67 0.84
N LEU A 279 -0.01 21.82 0.18
CA LEU A 279 0.32 21.85 -1.25
C LEU A 279 1.65 21.15 -1.54
N ALA A 280 2.69 21.39 -0.72
CA ALA A 280 3.98 20.72 -0.87
C ALA A 280 3.85 19.20 -0.77
N PHE A 281 3.11 18.70 0.22
CA PHE A 281 2.88 17.28 0.42
C PHE A 281 2.03 16.64 -0.71
N ASN A 282 0.93 17.29 -1.11
CA ASN A 282 0.04 16.74 -2.12
C ASN A 282 0.71 16.72 -3.50
N LYS A 283 1.46 17.77 -3.86
CA LYS A 283 2.27 17.78 -5.10
C LYS A 283 3.38 16.75 -5.08
N PHE A 284 4.02 16.55 -3.93
CA PHE A 284 5.00 15.48 -3.72
C PHE A 284 4.40 14.10 -3.99
N ILE A 285 3.30 13.77 -3.33
CA ILE A 285 2.63 12.46 -3.47
C ILE A 285 2.24 12.22 -4.92
N ALA A 286 1.62 13.21 -5.57
CA ALA A 286 1.20 13.08 -6.96
C ALA A 286 2.39 12.85 -7.92
N ASN A 287 3.44 13.67 -7.78
CA ASN A 287 4.64 13.53 -8.61
C ASN A 287 5.37 12.20 -8.38
N GLU A 288 5.42 11.71 -7.13
CA GLU A 288 6.01 10.40 -6.83
C GLU A 288 5.17 9.24 -7.36
N ALA A 289 3.84 9.34 -7.34
CA ALA A 289 2.98 8.36 -8.00
C ALA A 289 3.24 8.34 -9.52
N HIS A 290 3.31 9.51 -10.16
CA HIS A 290 3.56 9.64 -11.60
C HIS A 290 4.95 9.14 -12.03
N LYS A 291 5.99 9.36 -11.23
CA LYS A 291 7.33 8.78 -11.45
C LYS A 291 7.30 7.24 -11.50
N ARG A 292 6.32 6.62 -10.85
CA ARG A 292 6.07 5.17 -10.85
C ARG A 292 5.09 4.72 -11.92
N GLY A 293 4.58 5.64 -12.76
CA GLY A 293 3.56 5.35 -13.75
C GLY A 293 2.18 5.04 -13.16
N LEU A 294 1.95 5.41 -11.90
CA LEU A 294 0.68 5.23 -11.21
C LEU A 294 -0.20 6.47 -11.41
N SER A 295 -1.48 6.27 -11.70
CA SER A 295 -2.49 7.32 -11.57
C SER A 295 -2.64 7.74 -10.10
N VAL A 296 -3.13 8.95 -9.82
CA VAL A 296 -3.33 9.40 -8.43
C VAL A 296 -4.64 10.19 -8.25
N ALA A 297 -5.38 9.83 -7.20
CA ALA A 297 -6.61 10.50 -6.80
C ALA A 297 -6.31 11.68 -5.85
N LEU A 298 -7.01 12.81 -6.02
CA LEU A 298 -7.15 13.79 -4.94
C LEU A 298 -8.34 13.38 -4.09
N LYS A 299 -8.08 12.97 -2.85
CA LYS A 299 -9.10 12.60 -1.88
C LYS A 299 -9.54 13.84 -1.11
N ASN A 300 -10.80 14.22 -1.24
CA ASN A 300 -11.37 15.43 -0.64
C ASN A 300 -10.51 16.68 -0.96
N ASN A 301 -10.05 17.45 0.05
CA ASN A 301 -9.26 18.68 -0.10
C ASN A 301 -9.79 19.66 -1.18
N LEU A 302 -11.06 20.04 -1.05
CA LEU A 302 -11.76 20.82 -2.07
C LEU A 302 -11.16 22.22 -2.26
N GLU A 303 -10.67 22.83 -1.18
CA GLU A 303 -10.15 24.19 -1.18
C GLU A 303 -8.87 24.34 -2.03
N GLN A 304 -8.10 23.27 -2.24
CA GLN A 304 -6.84 23.32 -3.02
C GLN A 304 -6.96 22.78 -4.44
N ILE A 305 -8.16 22.41 -4.89
CA ILE A 305 -8.36 21.81 -6.23
C ILE A 305 -7.74 22.66 -7.33
N THR A 306 -7.92 23.98 -7.29
CA THR A 306 -7.39 24.87 -8.35
C THR A 306 -5.86 24.86 -8.46
N ASP A 307 -5.14 24.69 -7.34
CA ASP A 307 -3.68 24.60 -7.29
C ASP A 307 -3.15 23.19 -7.59
N LEU A 308 -4.01 22.18 -7.45
CA LEU A 308 -3.66 20.76 -7.56
C LEU A 308 -4.20 20.10 -8.84
N ILE A 309 -5.04 20.80 -9.61
CA ILE A 309 -5.75 20.20 -10.76
C ILE A 309 -4.80 19.60 -11.78
N ASP A 310 -3.61 20.17 -11.99
CA ASP A 310 -2.63 19.66 -12.96
C ASP A 310 -1.81 18.45 -12.46
N TYR A 311 -1.90 18.12 -11.17
CA TYR A 311 -1.12 17.05 -10.54
C TYR A 311 -1.92 15.76 -10.35
N PHE A 312 -3.24 15.83 -10.20
CA PHE A 312 -4.07 14.65 -9.94
C PHE A 312 -4.82 14.19 -11.18
N ASP A 313 -5.07 12.89 -11.32
CA ASP A 313 -5.70 12.32 -12.52
C ASP A 313 -7.22 12.23 -12.39
N PHE A 314 -7.73 12.20 -11.17
CA PHE A 314 -9.15 12.15 -10.80
C PHE A 314 -9.34 12.59 -9.35
N SER A 315 -10.58 12.78 -8.93
CA SER A 315 -10.94 13.01 -7.53
C SER A 315 -11.73 11.84 -6.99
N ILE A 316 -11.46 11.49 -5.73
CA ILE A 316 -12.39 10.72 -4.90
C ILE A 316 -12.90 11.69 -3.84
N ASN A 317 -14.22 11.78 -3.70
CA ASN A 317 -14.85 12.68 -2.75
C ASN A 317 -15.91 11.94 -1.95
N GLU A 318 -16.00 12.27 -0.67
CA GLU A 318 -17.07 11.80 0.20
C GLU A 318 -18.07 12.92 0.47
N GLN A 319 -19.36 12.61 0.30
CA GLN A 319 -20.47 13.38 0.85
C GLN A 319 -20.65 14.81 0.28
N CYS A 320 -20.23 15.07 -0.97
CA CYS A 320 -20.37 16.43 -1.52
C CYS A 320 -21.82 16.90 -1.58
N HIS A 321 -22.77 15.98 -1.75
CA HIS A 321 -24.19 16.32 -1.79
C HIS A 321 -24.75 16.60 -0.40
N GLU A 322 -24.28 15.88 0.61
CA GLU A 322 -24.63 16.11 2.01
C GLU A 322 -24.12 17.47 2.51
N PHE A 323 -22.88 17.83 2.18
CA PHE A 323 -22.25 19.08 2.62
C PHE A 323 -22.43 20.25 1.64
N ASN A 324 -23.14 20.04 0.53
CA ASN A 324 -23.39 21.06 -0.51
C ASN A 324 -22.08 21.70 -1.04
N GLU A 325 -21.13 20.84 -1.41
CA GLU A 325 -19.78 21.23 -1.83
C GLU A 325 -19.37 20.66 -3.19
N CYS A 326 -20.30 20.02 -3.90
CA CYS A 326 -20.06 19.41 -5.21
C CYS A 326 -19.55 20.39 -6.28
N ASP A 327 -19.86 21.68 -6.16
CA ASP A 327 -19.49 22.69 -7.16
C ASP A 327 -17.97 22.78 -7.35
N SER A 328 -17.19 22.65 -6.27
CA SER A 328 -15.71 22.66 -6.32
C SER A 328 -15.14 21.51 -7.14
N LEU A 329 -15.81 20.35 -7.15
CA LEU A 329 -15.35 19.15 -7.87
C LEU A 329 -15.56 19.27 -9.39
N THR A 330 -16.40 20.19 -9.86
CA THR A 330 -16.63 20.40 -11.30
C THR A 330 -15.37 20.84 -12.05
N HIS A 331 -14.37 21.36 -11.33
CA HIS A 331 -13.04 21.63 -11.88
C HIS A 331 -12.35 20.37 -12.44
N PHE A 332 -12.56 19.18 -11.86
CA PHE A 332 -12.07 17.93 -12.44
C PHE A 332 -12.78 17.61 -13.75
N ILE A 333 -14.11 17.68 -13.77
CA ILE A 333 -14.91 17.37 -14.97
C ILE A 333 -14.55 18.30 -16.13
N THR A 334 -14.44 19.60 -15.89
CA THR A 334 -14.07 20.59 -16.91
C THR A 334 -12.64 20.40 -17.45
N ASN A 335 -11.76 19.75 -16.68
CA ASN A 335 -10.42 19.33 -17.11
C ASN A 335 -10.38 17.89 -17.65
N GLY A 336 -11.54 17.27 -17.91
CA GLY A 336 -11.63 15.93 -18.49
C GLY A 336 -11.24 14.80 -17.54
N LYS A 337 -11.34 15.03 -16.22
CA LYS A 337 -10.97 14.09 -15.15
C LYS A 337 -12.21 13.67 -14.37
N PRO A 338 -12.38 12.37 -14.03
CA PRO A 338 -13.57 11.92 -13.32
C PRO A 338 -13.58 12.39 -11.87
N VAL A 339 -14.80 12.54 -11.37
CA VAL A 339 -15.10 12.66 -9.95
C VAL A 339 -15.80 11.37 -9.54
N LEU A 340 -15.17 10.64 -8.63
CA LEU A 340 -15.69 9.43 -8.00
C LEU A 340 -16.27 9.85 -6.65
N ASN A 341 -17.59 9.97 -6.54
CA ASN A 341 -18.24 10.48 -5.33
C ASN A 341 -18.88 9.34 -4.53
N ALA A 342 -18.77 9.37 -3.21
CA ALA A 342 -19.45 8.43 -2.32
C ALA A 342 -20.42 9.16 -1.39
N GLU A 343 -21.63 8.64 -1.23
CA GLU A 343 -22.65 9.17 -0.32
C GLU A 343 -23.06 8.12 0.72
N TYR A 344 -23.18 8.53 1.98
CA TYR A 344 -23.40 7.61 3.10
C TYR A 344 -24.75 7.80 3.81
N GLN A 345 -25.52 8.82 3.45
CA GLN A 345 -26.77 9.08 4.15
C GLN A 345 -27.75 7.91 4.06
N GLN A 346 -28.29 7.53 5.22
CA GLN A 346 -29.31 6.51 5.34
C GLN A 346 -30.57 6.83 4.52
N SER A 347 -30.84 8.11 4.26
CA SER A 347 -31.96 8.56 3.42
C SER A 347 -31.87 8.02 1.98
N TYR A 348 -30.68 8.02 1.37
CA TYR A 348 -30.42 7.46 0.04
C TYR A 348 -30.45 5.93 0.06
N MET A 349 -30.03 5.34 1.18
CA MET A 349 -30.13 3.91 1.40
C MET A 349 -31.58 3.44 1.43
N ASP A 350 -32.46 4.09 2.19
CA ASP A 350 -33.79 3.55 2.45
C ASP A 350 -34.88 4.01 1.47
N SER A 351 -34.68 5.15 0.80
CA SER A 351 -35.67 5.71 -0.12
C SER A 351 -35.23 5.61 -1.59
N PRO A 352 -35.87 4.75 -2.41
CA PRO A 352 -35.62 4.71 -3.86
C PRO A 352 -35.84 6.06 -4.54
N ALA A 353 -36.79 6.87 -4.06
CA ALA A 353 -37.05 8.20 -4.61
C ALA A 353 -35.93 9.20 -4.30
N ALA A 354 -35.42 9.22 -3.05
CA ALA A 354 -34.30 10.07 -2.69
C ALA A 354 -33.03 9.67 -3.45
N ARG A 355 -32.79 8.36 -3.57
CA ARG A 355 -31.69 7.82 -4.38
C ARG A 355 -31.80 8.20 -5.85
N GLN A 356 -32.98 8.08 -6.45
CA GLN A 356 -33.17 8.46 -7.84
C GLN A 356 -32.89 9.96 -8.06
N ALA A 357 -33.37 10.82 -7.16
CA ALA A 357 -33.11 12.26 -7.22
C ALA A 357 -31.61 12.59 -7.12
N LEU A 358 -30.89 11.95 -6.19
CA LEU A 358 -29.43 12.04 -6.08
C LEU A 358 -28.77 11.62 -7.40
N CYS A 359 -29.16 10.47 -7.95
CA CYS A 359 -28.58 9.96 -9.19
C CYS A 359 -28.87 10.83 -10.41
N ASP A 360 -30.02 11.50 -10.48
CA ASP A 360 -30.31 12.43 -11.56
C ASP A 360 -29.39 13.67 -11.49
N ILE A 361 -29.16 14.20 -10.28
CA ILE A 361 -28.22 15.32 -10.05
C ILE A 361 -26.79 14.90 -10.38
N SER A 362 -26.33 13.76 -9.83
CA SER A 362 -24.98 13.24 -10.05
C SER A 362 -24.70 12.96 -11.53
N LYS A 363 -25.66 12.39 -12.27
CA LYS A 363 -25.52 12.19 -13.73
C LYS A 363 -25.45 13.51 -14.49
N GLY A 364 -26.24 14.50 -14.10
CA GLY A 364 -26.21 15.85 -14.66
C GLY A 364 -24.84 16.52 -14.50
N ALA A 365 -24.15 16.27 -13.38
CA ALA A 365 -22.79 16.74 -13.10
C ALA A 365 -21.67 15.83 -13.68
N GLN A 366 -22.03 14.68 -14.28
CA GLN A 366 -21.08 13.66 -14.76
C GLN A 366 -20.22 13.02 -13.65
N PHE A 367 -20.71 13.03 -12.40
CA PHE A 367 -20.00 12.42 -11.26
C PHE A 367 -20.36 10.95 -11.17
N SER A 368 -19.36 10.08 -11.06
CA SER A 368 -19.58 8.65 -10.83
C SER A 368 -19.91 8.42 -9.35
N THR A 369 -21.19 8.55 -8.97
CA THR A 369 -21.59 8.44 -7.57
C THR A 369 -21.94 7.00 -7.15
N LEU A 370 -21.38 6.57 -6.03
CA LEU A 370 -21.79 5.39 -5.27
C LEU A 370 -22.52 5.81 -3.99
N ILE A 371 -23.43 4.95 -3.53
CA ILE A 371 -24.07 5.06 -2.21
C ILE A 371 -23.68 3.80 -1.44
N LEU A 372 -22.91 3.99 -0.37
CA LEU A 372 -22.23 2.92 0.36
C LEU A 372 -22.45 3.08 1.87
N PRO A 373 -22.29 2.02 2.67
CA PRO A 373 -22.02 2.13 4.10
C PRO A 373 -20.68 2.83 4.33
N ILE A 374 -20.57 3.62 5.39
CA ILE A 374 -19.32 4.30 5.77
C ILE A 374 -18.17 3.31 6.06
N ASP A 375 -18.50 2.07 6.42
CA ASP A 375 -17.51 0.99 6.63
C ASP A 375 -16.87 0.51 5.31
N LEU A 376 -17.40 0.89 4.14
CA LEU A 376 -16.89 0.48 2.82
C LEU A 376 -16.70 -1.04 2.71
N ASP A 377 -17.65 -1.79 3.27
CA ASP A 377 -17.61 -3.24 3.44
C ASP A 377 -18.44 -4.02 2.41
N ASP A 378 -19.01 -3.31 1.44
CA ASP A 378 -19.93 -3.83 0.42
C ASP A 378 -21.21 -4.50 1.00
N SER A 379 -21.56 -4.26 2.27
CA SER A 379 -22.81 -4.80 2.85
C SER A 379 -24.06 -4.23 2.18
N ARG A 380 -23.93 -3.07 1.53
CA ARG A 380 -24.94 -2.48 0.66
C ARG A 380 -24.24 -1.63 -0.40
N ARG A 381 -24.76 -1.67 -1.62
CA ARG A 381 -24.19 -0.89 -2.72
C ARG A 381 -25.29 -0.42 -3.66
N PHE A 382 -25.29 0.87 -3.97
CA PHE A 382 -25.99 1.39 -5.13
C PHE A 382 -25.05 2.26 -5.97
N SER A 383 -25.18 2.17 -7.29
CA SER A 383 -24.46 3.03 -8.22
C SER A 383 -25.44 3.90 -8.99
N CYS A 384 -25.09 5.18 -9.15
CA CYS A 384 -25.80 6.04 -10.08
C CYS A 384 -25.38 5.75 -11.54
N PHE A 385 -24.19 5.22 -11.76
CA PHE A 385 -23.67 4.83 -13.07
C PHE A 385 -23.57 3.29 -13.17
N GLU A 386 -24.49 2.68 -13.91
CA GLU A 386 -24.40 1.27 -14.29
C GLU A 386 -24.20 1.17 -15.80
N ASN A 387 -23.30 0.29 -16.22
CA ASN A 387 -23.21 -0.10 -17.62
C ASN A 387 -24.50 -0.82 -17.99
N LYS A 388 -25.18 -0.38 -19.05
CA LYS A 388 -26.37 -1.04 -19.60
C LYS A 388 -26.05 -2.42 -20.16
#